data_AF-V9LJH5-F1
#
_entry.id   AF-V9LJH5-F1
#
_cell.length_a   1.000
_cell.length_b   1.000
_cell.length_c   1.000
_cell.angle_alpha   90.00
_cell.angle_beta   90.00
_cell.angle_gamma   90.00
#
_symmetry.space_group_name_H-M   'P 1'
#
loop_
_entity.id
_entity.type
_entity.pdbx_description
1 polymer ?
#
loop_
_entity_poly.entity_id
_entity_poly.type
_entity_poly.pdbx_seq_one_letter_code
_entity_poly.pdbx_strand_id
1 'polypeptide(L)'
;MTTANFFQKDWYEILGAHPSDSQQELKQNYQKLVLLYHPDKQSADVPAGELEERVQRFIEVDQAWKILGNEETKREYDLQRRGRSCQGAL
;
A
#
# COMPACT_ATOMS: atom_id res chain seq x y z
N MET A 1 20.31 -4.84 -6.43
CA MET A 1 19.08 -4.12 -6.86
C MET A 1 17.92 -4.94 -6.33
N THR A 2 17.31 -4.52 -5.21
CA THR A 2 16.35 -5.35 -4.48
C THR A 2 14.98 -5.24 -5.16
N THR A 3 14.66 -6.17 -6.05
CA THR A 3 13.32 -6.35 -6.60
C THR A 3 12.41 -6.87 -5.49
N ALA A 4 11.94 -5.97 -4.63
CA ALA A 4 10.84 -6.28 -3.73
C ALA A 4 9.63 -6.68 -4.59
N ASN A 5 8.98 -7.78 -4.21
CA ASN A 5 7.91 -8.38 -5.00
C ASN A 5 6.63 -7.55 -4.84
N PHE A 6 6.56 -6.42 -5.55
CA PHE A 6 5.44 -5.48 -5.52
C PHE A 6 4.18 -5.97 -6.25
N PHE A 7 4.22 -7.19 -6.79
CA PHE A 7 3.26 -7.72 -7.77
C PHE A 7 2.13 -8.58 -7.19
N GLN A 8 2.21 -8.99 -5.93
CA GLN A 8 1.25 -9.92 -5.34
C GLN A 8 0.13 -9.25 -4.55
N LYS A 9 0.27 -7.95 -4.24
CA LYS A 9 -0.70 -7.21 -3.42
C LYS A 9 -1.21 -5.98 -4.16
N ASP A 10 -2.53 -5.80 -4.14
CA ASP A 10 -3.18 -4.59 -4.63
C ASP A 10 -2.97 -3.47 -3.61
N TRP A 11 -1.94 -2.65 -3.86
CA TRP A 11 -1.59 -1.50 -3.00
C TRP A 11 -2.73 -0.47 -2.91
N TYR A 12 -3.55 -0.39 -3.96
CA TYR A 12 -4.78 0.41 -3.97
C TYR A 12 -5.76 -0.08 -2.89
N GLU A 13 -6.02 -1.39 -2.79
CA GLU A 13 -6.89 -1.95 -1.74
C GLU A 13 -6.31 -1.75 -0.34
N ILE A 14 -4.99 -1.89 -0.18
CA ILE A 14 -4.31 -1.67 1.11
C ILE A 14 -4.47 -0.22 1.59
N LEU A 15 -4.35 0.74 0.68
CA LEU A 15 -4.63 2.15 0.96
C LEU A 15 -6.11 2.47 1.05
N GLY A 16 -7.01 1.51 0.76
CA GLY A 16 -8.45 1.78 0.64
C GLY A 16 -8.76 2.83 -0.44
N ALA A 17 -7.95 2.86 -1.50
CA ALA A 17 -8.06 3.78 -2.63
C ALA A 17 -8.36 3.01 -3.92
N HIS A 18 -8.86 3.71 -4.92
CA HIS A 18 -9.09 3.19 -6.25
C HIS A 18 -7.92 3.56 -7.19
N PRO A 19 -7.59 2.74 -8.21
CA PRO A 19 -6.66 3.15 -9.27
C PRO A 19 -7.09 4.42 -10.03
N SER A 20 -8.37 4.79 -9.94
CA SER A 20 -8.92 6.03 -10.50
C SER A 20 -8.71 7.25 -9.59
N ASP A 21 -8.31 7.04 -8.34
CA ASP A 21 -8.18 8.12 -7.36
C ASP A 21 -6.94 8.98 -7.64
N SER A 22 -7.08 10.25 -7.30
CA SER A 22 -6.02 11.25 -7.41
C SER A 22 -4.98 11.06 -6.32
N GLN A 23 -3.76 11.55 -6.55
CA GLN A 23 -2.68 11.58 -5.55
C GLN A 23 -3.13 12.15 -4.20
N GLN A 24 -4.02 13.15 -4.25
CA GLN A 24 -4.55 13.80 -3.05
C GLN A 24 -5.48 12.89 -2.24
N GLU A 25 -6.30 12.06 -2.90
CA GLU A 25 -7.17 11.08 -2.24
C GLU A 25 -6.34 9.93 -1.64
N LEU A 26 -5.35 9.44 -2.39
CA LEU A 26 -4.37 8.46 -1.91
C LEU A 26 -3.68 8.96 -0.63
N LYS A 27 -3.26 10.23 -0.61
CA LYS A 27 -2.63 10.86 0.56
C LYS A 27 -3.57 10.96 1.75
N GLN A 28 -4.83 11.33 1.50
CA GLN A 28 -5.84 11.41 2.57
C GLN A 28 -6.11 10.04 3.18
N ASN A 29 -6.23 8.99 2.36
CA ASN A 29 -6.48 7.65 2.87
C ASN A 29 -5.26 7.09 3.63
N TYR A 30 -4.04 7.34 3.13
CA TYR A 30 -2.81 7.04 3.86
C TYR A 30 -2.80 7.66 5.25
N GLN A 31 -3.09 8.97 5.36
CA GLN A 31 -3.11 9.66 6.65
C GLN A 31 -4.15 9.07 7.61
N LYS A 32 -5.34 8.72 7.11
CA LYS A 32 -6.39 8.07 7.93
C LYS A 32 -5.93 6.71 8.46
N LEU A 33 -5.31 5.89 7.62
CA LEU A 33 -4.85 4.55 7.99
C LEU A 33 -3.68 4.62 8.98
N VAL A 34 -2.73 5.52 8.78
CA VAL A 34 -1.62 5.75 9.73
C VAL A 34 -2.16 6.14 11.10
N LEU A 35 -3.16 7.03 11.16
CA LEU A 35 -3.79 7.43 12.41
C LEU A 35 -4.61 6.31 13.06
N LEU A 36 -5.17 5.40 12.26
CA LEU A 36 -5.95 4.24 12.73
C LEU A 36 -5.05 3.17 13.34
N TYR A 37 -3.91 2.89 12.70
CA TYR A 37 -2.96 1.85 13.08
C TYR A 37 -1.80 2.37 13.95
N HIS A 38 -1.83 3.64 14.38
CA HIS A 38 -0.76 4.22 15.16
C HIS A 38 -0.64 3.53 16.54
N PRO A 39 0.58 3.11 16.96
CA PRO A 39 0.77 2.40 18.23
C PRO A 39 0.41 3.26 19.46
N ASP A 40 0.50 4.58 19.35
CA ASP A 40 0.15 5.52 20.43
C ASP A 40 -1.36 5.53 20.78
N LYS A 41 -2.22 5.16 19.83
CA LYS A 41 -3.67 5.04 20.09
C LYS A 41 -4.08 3.69 20.66
N GLN A 42 -3.12 2.79 20.86
CA GLN A 42 -3.39 1.46 21.37
C GLN A 42 -3.42 1.48 22.89
N SER A 43 -4.56 1.10 23.46
CA SER A 43 -4.68 0.87 24.89
C SER A 43 -3.76 -0.28 25.30
N ALA A 44 -3.13 -0.21 26.47
CA ALA A 44 -2.18 -1.23 26.94
C ALA A 44 -2.78 -2.65 27.10
N ASP A 45 -4.09 -2.80 26.91
CA ASP A 45 -4.85 -4.04 27.05
C ASP A 45 -5.06 -4.80 25.72
N VAL A 46 -4.63 -4.26 24.57
CA VAL A 46 -4.74 -5.01 23.31
C VAL A 46 -3.85 -6.25 23.31
N PRO A 47 -4.36 -7.41 22.85
CA PRO A 47 -3.57 -8.62 22.75
C PRO A 47 -2.40 -8.44 21.77
N ALA A 48 -1.28 -9.11 22.05
CA ALA A 48 -0.07 -9.03 21.22
C ALA A 48 -0.32 -9.36 19.74
N GLY A 49 -1.25 -10.28 19.45
CA GLY A 49 -1.66 -10.59 18.08
C GLY A 49 -2.26 -9.39 17.33
N GLU A 50 -3.12 -8.60 17.98
CA GLU A 50 -3.66 -7.37 17.37
C GLU A 50 -2.57 -6.32 17.16
N LEU A 51 -1.60 -6.22 18.06
CA LEU A 51 -0.47 -5.32 17.93
C LEU A 51 0.36 -5.68 16.68
N GLU A 52 0.69 -6.95 16.51
CA GLU A 52 1.41 -7.46 15.34
C GLU A 52 0.62 -7.23 14.05
N GLU A 53 -0.67 -7.52 14.03
CA GLU A 53 -1.52 -7.29 12.86
C GLU A 53 -1.56 -5.80 12.47
N ARG A 54 -1.70 -4.88 13.43
CA ARG A 54 -1.70 -3.44 13.15
C ARG A 54 -0.35 -2.94 12.65
N VAL A 55 0.75 -3.40 13.24
CA VAL A 55 2.10 -3.08 12.75
C VAL A 55 2.28 -3.60 11.33
N GLN A 56 1.81 -4.80 11.03
CA GLN A 56 1.86 -5.37 9.69
C GLN A 56 1.05 -4.54 8.69
N ARG A 57 -0.19 -4.16 9.05
CA ARG A 57 -1.02 -3.25 8.23
C ARG A 57 -0.35 -1.90 8.02
N PHE A 58 0.28 -1.34 9.05
CA PHE A 58 1.02 -0.08 8.94
C PHE A 58 2.18 -0.19 7.94
N ILE A 59 2.96 -1.28 8.00
CA ILE A 59 4.06 -1.54 7.06
C ILE A 59 3.51 -1.66 5.63
N GLU A 60 2.40 -2.38 5.45
CA GLU A 60 1.74 -2.53 4.14
C GLU A 60 1.26 -1.18 3.59
N VAL A 61 0.67 -0.34 4.43
CA VAL A 61 0.20 1.02 4.06
C VAL A 61 1.36 1.94 3.70
N ASP A 62 2.48 1.89 4.44
CA ASP A 62 3.69 2.64 4.12
C ASP A 62 4.31 2.20 2.78
N GLN A 63 4.37 0.89 2.53
CA GLN A 63 4.82 0.33 1.25
C GLN A 63 3.92 0.76 0.10
N ALA A 64 2.60 0.68 0.28
CA ALA A 64 1.63 1.13 -0.70
C ALA A 64 1.84 2.61 -1.06
N TRP A 65 2.05 3.47 -0.06
CA TRP A 65 2.29 4.89 -0.26
C TRP A 65 3.64 5.17 -0.95
N LYS A 66 4.70 4.41 -0.67
CA LYS A 66 5.98 4.55 -1.39
C LYS A 66 5.86 4.26 -2.88
N ILE A 67 4.93 3.39 -3.28
CA ILE A 67 4.71 3.01 -4.68
C ILE A 67 3.71 3.96 -5.33
N LEU A 68 2.57 4.22 -4.68
CA LEU A 68 1.48 4.99 -5.27
C LEU A 68 1.59 6.51 -5.05
N GLY A 69 2.33 6.94 -4.03
CA GLY A 69 2.46 8.34 -3.64
C GLY A 69 3.43 9.16 -4.49
N ASN A 70 4.25 8.50 -5.33
CA ASN A 70 5.07 9.17 -6.33
C ASN A 70 4.55 8.83 -7.73
N GLU A 71 4.44 9.82 -8.60
CA GLU A 71 3.92 9.65 -9.96
C GLU A 71 4.79 8.71 -10.80
N GLU A 72 6.11 8.73 -10.60
CA GLU A 72 7.04 7.86 -11.33
C GLU A 72 6.81 6.39 -10.96
N THR A 73 6.81 6.09 -9.66
CA THR A 73 6.61 4.73 -9.15
C THR A 73 5.19 4.23 -9.38
N LYS A 74 4.18 5.11 -9.30
CA LYS A 74 2.79 4.78 -9.62
C LYS A 74 2.66 4.41 -11.10
N ARG A 75 3.28 5.20 -11.97
CA ARG A 75 3.29 4.93 -13.41
C ARG A 75 3.99 3.62 -13.73
N GLU A 76 5.13 3.34 -13.09
CA GLU A 76 5.84 2.07 -13.26
C GLU A 76 4.98 0.88 -12.80
N TYR A 77 4.32 1.01 -11.64
CA TYR A 77 3.38 0.02 -11.12
C TYR A 77 2.19 -0.22 -12.07
N ASP A 78 1.55 0.84 -12.57
CA ASP A 78 0.44 0.73 -13.52
C ASP A 78 0.89 0.14 -14.86
N LEU A 79 2.08 0.50 -15.35
CA LEU A 79 2.68 -0.08 -16.57
C LEU A 79 2.96 -1.57 -16.39
N GLN A 80 3.51 -1.99 -15.25
CA GLN A 80 3.74 -3.40 -14.94
C GLN A 80 2.44 -4.19 -14.79
N ARG A 81 1.44 -3.62 -14.09
CA ARG A 81 0.12 -4.24 -13.89
C ARG A 81 -0.60 -4.46 -15.22
N ARG A 82 -0.48 -3.52 -16.16
CA ARG A 82 -1.03 -3.65 -17.53
C ARG A 82 -0.17 -4.55 -18.43
N GLY A 83 1.15 -4.50 -18.28
CA GLY A 83 2.13 -5.20 -19.12
C GLY A 83 2.16 -6.72 -18.96
N ARG A 84 1.59 -7.26 -17.87
CA ARG A 84 1.41 -8.72 -17.69
C ARG A 84 0.46 -9.37 -18.71
N SER A 85 -0.24 -8.58 -19.54
CA SER A 85 -1.07 -9.12 -20.61
C SER A 85 -0.33 -9.41 -21.93
N CYS A 86 0.99 -9.18 -22.05
CA CYS A 86 1.69 -9.31 -23.34
C CYS A 86 2.94 -10.22 -23.40
N GLN A 87 3.35 -10.89 -22.32
CA GLN A 87 4.43 -11.91 -22.42
C GLN A 87 3.85 -13.30 -22.66
N GLY A 88 3.49 -13.55 -23.91
CA GLY A 88 2.95 -14.84 -24.36
C GLY A 88 2.83 -14.91 -25.87
N ALA A 89 3.91 -14.61 -26.59
CA ALA A 89 4.02 -14.90 -28.02
C ALA A 89 5.50 -14.91 -28.44
N LEU A 90 6.14 -16.08 -28.32
CA LEU A 90 7.29 -16.50 -29.13
C LEU A 90 7.21 -18.01 -29.32
#